data_AF-A0A5S3QIY1-F1
#
_entry.id   AF-A0A5S3QIY1-F1
#
_cell.length_a   1.000
_cell.length_b   1.000
_cell.length_c   1.000
_cell.angle_alpha   90.00
_cell.angle_beta   90.00
_cell.angle_gamma   90.00
#
_symmetry.space_group_name_H-M   'P 1'
#
loop_
_entity.id
_entity.type
_entity.pdbx_description
1 polymer ?
#
loop_
_entity_poly.entity_id
_entity_poly.type
_entity_poly.pdbx_seq_one_letter_code
_entity_poly.pdbx_strand_id
1 'polypeptide(L)'
;MKWIPRSPTESTIYPRVNVDTYKTDLAMSFDEDGADIIIENGDMKTVSGLDNFIQRLKSVLLANKTELFDYGLFEMFPKSTDQDKFNRECQLLAEALVSHQYSDSKPDNPNGLGYTIESVHSIEYDKAKYTLSVKVKVTGLDNPIQIDVLIPRQLRNT
;
A
#
# COMPACT_ATOMS: atom_id res chain seq x y z
N MET A 1 -11.83 -9.30 -9.74
CA MET A 1 -12.79 -9.56 -8.64
C MET A 1 -12.69 -8.43 -7.65
N LYS A 2 -13.78 -8.14 -6.93
CA LYS A 2 -13.85 -6.96 -6.07
C LYS A 2 -14.44 -7.34 -4.72
N TRP A 3 -13.83 -6.79 -3.67
CA TRP A 3 -14.30 -6.89 -2.30
C TRP A 3 -14.66 -5.48 -1.82
N ILE A 4 -15.88 -5.35 -1.31
CA ILE A 4 -16.40 -4.15 -0.65
C ILE A 4 -16.97 -4.63 0.67
N PRO A 5 -16.37 -4.29 1.82
CA PRO A 5 -16.89 -4.69 3.11
C PRO A 5 -18.18 -3.96 3.45
N ARG A 6 -18.95 -4.51 4.39
CA ARG A 6 -20.17 -3.86 4.91
C ARG A 6 -19.85 -2.54 5.64
N SER A 7 -18.70 -2.49 6.29
CA SER A 7 -18.13 -1.32 6.94
C SER A 7 -16.64 -1.24 6.57
N PRO A 8 -16.06 -0.04 6.32
CA PRO A 8 -14.63 0.07 6.08
C PRO A 8 -13.82 -0.60 7.21
N THR A 9 -12.66 -1.15 6.86
CA THR A 9 -11.72 -1.66 7.86
C THR A 9 -10.95 -0.46 8.41
N GLU A 10 -11.13 -0.14 9.69
CA GLU A 10 -10.59 1.06 10.33
C GLU A 10 -9.25 0.79 11.02
N SER A 11 -8.32 1.73 10.91
CA SER A 11 -7.10 1.77 11.71
C SER A 11 -7.40 2.32 13.10
N THR A 12 -6.87 1.64 14.12
CA THR A 12 -6.95 2.05 15.53
C THR A 12 -5.63 2.65 16.04
N ILE A 13 -4.65 2.85 15.15
CA ILE A 13 -3.30 3.28 15.48
C ILE A 13 -3.23 4.81 15.64
N TYR A 14 -2.56 5.26 16.70
CA TYR A 14 -2.31 6.67 17.03
C TYR A 14 -0.85 6.89 17.46
N PRO A 15 -0.29 8.11 17.28
CA PRO A 15 -0.93 9.32 16.75
C PRO A 15 -1.13 9.29 15.23
N ARG A 16 -2.15 9.97 14.70
CA ARG A 16 -2.35 10.06 13.25
C ARG A 16 -1.26 10.90 12.58
N VAL A 17 -0.73 10.43 11.46
CA VAL A 17 0.26 11.15 10.64
C VAL A 17 -0.43 11.69 9.40
N ASN A 18 -0.43 13.01 9.24
CA ASN A 18 -0.98 13.64 8.05
C ASN A 18 -0.11 13.33 6.84
N VAL A 19 -0.74 12.92 5.74
CA VAL A 19 -0.06 12.56 4.50
C VAL A 19 0.86 13.66 3.96
N ASP A 20 0.51 14.93 4.17
CA ASP A 20 1.30 16.09 3.71
C ASP A 20 2.64 16.22 4.45
N THR A 21 2.81 15.53 5.59
CA THR A 21 4.05 15.57 6.39
C THR A 21 5.10 14.56 5.94
N TYR A 22 4.79 13.72 4.96
CA TYR A 22 5.75 12.76 4.40
C TYR A 22 6.91 13.52 3.74
N LYS A 23 8.11 13.30 4.27
CA LYS A 23 9.35 13.95 3.83
C LYS A 23 9.65 13.67 2.36
N THR A 24 10.49 14.50 1.75
CA THR A 24 10.98 14.26 0.39
C THR A 24 11.76 12.94 0.29
N ASP A 25 11.51 12.19 -0.77
CA ASP A 25 12.20 10.95 -1.12
C ASP A 25 12.45 10.89 -2.63
N LEU A 26 13.32 9.99 -3.07
CA LEU A 26 13.55 9.72 -4.50
C LEU A 26 12.28 9.15 -5.13
N ALA A 27 11.89 9.67 -6.28
CA ALA A 27 10.72 9.19 -7.00
C ALA A 27 11.02 7.83 -7.65
N MET A 28 10.10 6.89 -7.51
CA MET A 28 10.18 5.56 -8.11
C MET A 28 9.06 5.34 -9.14
N SER A 29 9.39 4.71 -10.26
CA SER A 29 8.41 4.09 -11.14
C SER A 29 7.99 2.75 -10.54
N PHE A 30 6.77 2.31 -10.82
CA PHE A 30 6.26 0.99 -10.45
C PHE A 30 5.59 0.40 -11.68
N ASP A 31 6.41 -0.04 -12.62
CA ASP A 31 5.97 -0.55 -13.92
C ASP A 31 6.05 -2.09 -13.97
N GLU A 32 5.98 -2.65 -15.17
CA GLU A 32 6.01 -4.09 -15.37
C GLU A 32 7.35 -4.74 -15.00
N ASP A 33 8.44 -3.97 -15.00
CA ASP A 33 9.80 -4.44 -14.76
C ASP A 33 10.18 -4.34 -13.27
N GLY A 34 9.46 -3.52 -12.50
CA GLY A 34 9.60 -3.44 -11.05
C GLY A 34 9.56 -2.01 -10.55
N ALA A 35 10.15 -1.81 -9.36
CA ALA A 35 10.38 -0.48 -8.82
C ALA A 35 11.77 0.02 -9.27
N ASP A 36 11.83 1.15 -9.96
CA ASP A 36 13.09 1.78 -10.39
C ASP A 36 13.10 3.28 -10.10
N ILE A 37 14.28 3.87 -9.92
CA ILE A 37 14.43 5.30 -9.64
C ILE A 37 14.16 6.10 -10.92
N ILE A 38 13.31 7.12 -10.81
CA ILE A 38 13.00 7.99 -11.94
C ILE A 38 14.12 9.02 -12.11
N ILE A 39 14.76 8.99 -13.27
CA ILE A 39 15.73 9.99 -13.72
C ILE A 39 15.08 10.80 -14.86
N GLU A 40 14.96 12.12 -14.68
CA GLU A 40 14.44 13.04 -15.70
C GLU A 40 15.54 14.03 -16.08
N ASN A 41 15.91 14.07 -17.37
CA ASN A 41 16.95 14.95 -17.92
C ASN A 41 18.34 14.83 -17.25
N GLY A 42 18.65 13.68 -16.64
CA GLY A 42 19.91 13.44 -15.93
C GLY A 42 19.86 13.76 -14.44
N ASP A 43 18.74 14.29 -13.93
CA ASP A 43 18.53 14.57 -12.52
C ASP A 43 17.60 13.53 -11.86
N MET A 44 17.88 13.22 -10.59
CA MET A 44 17.00 12.36 -9.80
C MET A 44 15.72 13.12 -9.43
N LYS A 45 14.58 12.57 -9.85
CA LYS A 45 13.28 13.12 -9.46
C LYS A 45 12.98 12.81 -8.00
N THR A 46 12.27 13.72 -7.34
CA THR A 46 11.83 13.53 -5.95
C THR A 46 10.32 13.69 -5.81
N VAL A 47 9.76 13.07 -4.77
CA VAL A 47 8.35 13.14 -4.37
C VAL A 47 8.24 13.45 -2.88
N SER A 48 7.14 14.04 -2.46
CA SER A 48 6.85 14.35 -1.04
C SER A 48 5.35 14.29 -0.79
N GLY A 49 4.93 14.37 0.47
CA GLY A 49 3.52 14.38 0.85
C GLY A 49 2.77 13.13 0.36
N LEU A 50 1.61 13.35 -0.26
CA LEU A 50 0.76 12.30 -0.83
C LEU A 50 1.50 11.37 -1.81
N ASP A 51 2.33 11.90 -2.70
CA ASP A 51 3.02 11.08 -3.70
C ASP A 51 4.03 10.13 -3.05
N ASN A 52 4.76 10.60 -2.03
CA ASN A 52 5.65 9.73 -1.26
C ASN A 52 4.87 8.70 -0.45
N PHE A 53 3.72 9.06 0.13
CA PHE A 53 2.86 8.07 0.79
C PHE A 53 2.40 6.97 -0.17
N ILE A 54 1.92 7.34 -1.37
CA ILE A 54 1.49 6.37 -2.40
C ILE A 54 2.65 5.45 -2.78
N GLN A 55 3.84 6.02 -3.00
CA GLN A 55 5.06 5.26 -3.28
C GLN A 55 5.37 4.26 -2.16
N ARG A 56 5.38 4.70 -0.90
CA ARG A 56 5.62 3.81 0.26
C ARG A 56 4.60 2.70 0.36
N LEU A 57 3.32 3.00 0.14
CA LEU A 57 2.26 2.00 0.14
C LEU A 57 2.48 0.95 -0.95
N LYS A 58 2.85 1.38 -2.16
CA LYS A 58 3.20 0.46 -3.26
C LYS A 58 4.41 -0.41 -2.90
N SER A 59 5.47 0.18 -2.33
CA SER A 59 6.65 -0.56 -1.90
C SER A 59 6.34 -1.60 -0.84
N VAL A 60 5.52 -1.27 0.16
CA VAL A 60 5.09 -2.22 1.20
C VAL A 60 4.26 -3.35 0.60
N LEU A 61 3.31 -3.03 -0.27
CA LEU A 61 2.47 -4.03 -0.94
C LEU A 61 3.28 -4.97 -1.85
N LEU A 62 4.30 -4.47 -2.55
CA LEU A 62 5.10 -5.27 -3.48
C LEU A 62 6.30 -5.98 -2.82
N ALA A 63 6.63 -5.66 -1.57
CA ALA A 63 7.69 -6.32 -0.84
C ALA A 63 7.21 -7.64 -0.22
N ASN A 64 8.07 -8.65 -0.22
CA ASN A 64 7.91 -9.85 0.60
C ASN A 64 8.41 -9.58 2.01
N LYS A 65 7.78 -10.22 3.01
CA LYS A 65 8.42 -10.33 4.31
C LYS A 65 9.64 -11.21 4.19
N THR A 66 10.73 -10.79 4.82
CA THR A 66 11.95 -11.59 4.93
C THR A 66 12.44 -11.52 6.37
N GLU A 67 13.41 -12.36 6.74
CA GLU A 67 14.05 -12.31 8.05
C GLU A 67 14.69 -10.94 8.35
N LEU A 68 15.02 -10.17 7.30
CA LEU A 68 15.61 -8.84 7.40
C LEU A 68 14.57 -7.70 7.32
N PHE A 69 13.38 -7.97 6.77
CA PHE A 69 12.36 -6.96 6.47
C PHE A 69 10.95 -7.48 6.83
N ASP A 70 10.41 -7.06 7.97
CA ASP A 70 9.10 -7.54 8.48
C ASP A 70 7.90 -6.68 8.01
N TYR A 71 8.08 -5.86 6.98
CA TYR A 71 7.06 -4.89 6.54
C TYR A 71 6.31 -5.28 5.25
N GLY A 72 6.80 -6.26 4.49
CA GLY A 72 6.20 -6.63 3.20
C GLY A 72 4.80 -7.24 3.33
N LEU A 73 3.93 -7.01 2.33
CA LEU A 73 2.57 -7.54 2.29
C LEU A 73 2.24 -8.33 1.01
N PHE A 74 3.20 -8.56 0.13
CA PHE A 74 2.95 -9.19 -1.18
C PHE A 74 2.33 -10.59 -1.06
N GLU A 75 2.78 -11.39 -0.09
CA GLU A 75 2.24 -12.73 0.17
C GLU A 75 0.74 -12.73 0.56
N MET A 76 0.22 -11.59 1.03
CA MET A 76 -1.19 -11.40 1.41
C MET A 76 -2.06 -10.92 0.24
N PHE A 77 -1.51 -10.81 -0.98
CA PHE A 77 -2.32 -10.44 -2.14
C PHE A 77 -3.43 -11.47 -2.36
N PRO A 78 -4.65 -11.04 -2.70
CA PRO A 78 -5.74 -11.97 -2.93
C PRO A 78 -5.51 -12.75 -4.23
N LYS A 79 -5.40 -14.08 -4.12
CA LYS A 79 -5.08 -15.00 -5.23
C LYS A 79 -6.27 -15.87 -5.63
N SER A 80 -7.26 -15.99 -4.75
CA SER A 80 -8.37 -16.90 -5.00
C SER A 80 -9.19 -16.48 -6.21
N THR A 81 -9.73 -17.46 -6.94
CA THR A 81 -10.78 -17.24 -7.96
C THR A 81 -12.18 -17.45 -7.41
N ASP A 82 -12.30 -17.89 -6.15
CA ASP A 82 -13.55 -18.04 -5.44
C ASP A 82 -13.85 -16.76 -4.66
N GLN A 83 -15.08 -16.24 -4.78
CA GLN A 83 -15.43 -14.93 -4.23
C GLN A 83 -15.38 -14.90 -2.69
N ASP A 84 -15.79 -15.97 -2.02
CA ASP A 84 -15.80 -16.01 -0.56
C ASP A 84 -14.38 -16.10 0.02
N LYS A 85 -13.52 -16.91 -0.59
CA LYS A 85 -12.09 -16.95 -0.25
C LYS A 85 -11.40 -15.63 -0.56
N PHE A 86 -11.65 -15.03 -1.72
CA PHE A 86 -11.14 -13.72 -2.09
C PHE A 86 -11.54 -12.65 -1.08
N ASN A 87 -12.79 -12.63 -0.64
CA ASN A 87 -13.26 -11.70 0.39
C ASN A 87 -12.47 -11.84 1.70
N ARG A 88 -12.14 -13.07 2.11
CA ARG A 88 -11.31 -13.32 3.30
C ARG A 88 -9.87 -12.86 3.11
N GLU A 89 -9.27 -13.14 1.96
CA GLU A 89 -7.92 -12.67 1.62
C GLU A 89 -7.85 -11.13 1.62
N CYS A 90 -8.85 -10.46 1.03
CA CYS A 90 -8.95 -9.01 1.05
C CYS A 90 -9.15 -8.44 2.46
N GLN A 91 -9.96 -9.09 3.30
CA GLN A 91 -10.12 -8.69 4.70
C GLN A 91 -8.79 -8.75 5.45
N LEU A 92 -8.01 -9.83 5.30
CA LEU A 92 -6.70 -9.98 5.92
C LEU A 92 -5.71 -8.91 5.43
N LEU A 93 -5.68 -8.63 4.13
CA LEU A 93 -4.83 -7.57 3.57
C LEU A 93 -5.24 -6.19 4.08
N ALA A 94 -6.55 -5.91 4.17
CA ALA A 94 -7.05 -4.65 4.70
C ALA A 94 -6.66 -4.45 6.17
N GLU A 95 -6.82 -5.49 6.99
CA GLU A 95 -6.38 -5.50 8.40
C GLU A 95 -4.87 -5.23 8.50
N ALA A 96 -4.07 -5.93 7.70
CA ALA A 96 -2.62 -5.74 7.69
C ALA A 96 -2.20 -4.32 7.29
N LEU A 97 -2.88 -3.72 6.30
CA LEU A 97 -2.62 -2.34 5.89
C LEU A 97 -2.92 -1.33 7.00
N VAL A 98 -4.09 -1.44 7.63
CA VAL A 98 -4.48 -0.51 8.70
C VAL A 98 -3.69 -0.71 9.99
N SER A 99 -3.15 -1.91 10.21
CA SER A 99 -2.31 -2.23 11.37
C SER A 99 -0.80 -2.10 11.10
N HIS A 100 -0.39 -1.76 9.88
CA HIS A 100 1.02 -1.79 9.48
C HIS A 100 1.86 -0.77 10.26
N GLN A 101 2.87 -1.26 10.96
CA GLN A 101 3.88 -0.46 11.66
C GLN A 101 5.27 -1.02 11.34
N TYR A 102 6.24 -0.15 11.12
CA TYR A 102 7.63 -0.59 11.02
C TYR A 102 8.16 -0.92 12.41
N SER A 103 9.13 -1.84 12.48
CA SER A 103 9.76 -2.27 13.74
C SER A 103 10.51 -1.14 14.46
N ASP A 104 10.89 -0.08 13.73
CA ASP A 104 11.56 1.10 14.26
C ASP A 104 10.59 2.22 14.70
N SER A 105 9.27 2.00 14.59
CA SER A 105 8.25 2.97 14.98
C SER A 105 8.32 3.27 16.48
N LYS A 106 8.33 4.56 16.85
CA LYS A 106 8.36 5.01 18.24
C LYS A 106 7.17 5.93 18.53
N PRO A 107 6.72 6.07 19.80
CA PRO A 107 5.60 6.94 20.14
C PRO A 107 5.78 8.41 19.71
N ASP A 108 7.01 8.91 19.73
CA ASP A 108 7.41 10.27 19.35
C ASP A 108 7.78 10.41 17.86
N ASN A 109 7.95 9.30 17.15
CA ASN A 109 8.26 9.24 15.73
C ASN A 109 7.53 8.05 15.08
N PRO A 110 6.19 8.17 14.89
CA PRO A 110 5.38 7.10 14.33
C PRO A 110 5.83 6.76 12.90
N ASN A 111 6.05 5.48 12.63
CA ASN A 111 6.48 5.00 11.32
C ASN A 111 5.66 3.78 10.87
N GLY A 112 5.02 3.90 9.72
CA GLY A 112 4.23 2.83 9.11
C GLY A 112 2.96 3.35 8.47
N LEU A 113 2.37 2.55 7.57
CA LEU A 113 1.16 2.95 6.84
C LEU A 113 -0.05 3.12 7.76
N GLY A 114 -0.18 2.29 8.81
CA GLY A 114 -1.34 2.29 9.70
C GLY A 114 -1.54 3.57 10.51
N TYR A 115 -0.48 4.38 10.67
CA TYR A 115 -0.56 5.72 11.28
C TYR A 115 -1.22 6.76 10.34
N THR A 116 -1.21 6.52 9.04
CA THR A 116 -1.70 7.44 8.00
C THR A 116 -3.01 6.95 7.36
N ILE A 117 -3.13 5.65 7.10
CA ILE A 117 -4.37 5.03 6.62
C ILE A 117 -5.40 5.08 7.75
N GLU A 118 -6.49 5.79 7.53
CA GLU A 118 -7.63 5.79 8.45
C GLU A 118 -8.48 4.56 8.24
N SER A 119 -8.81 4.23 6.98
CA SER A 119 -9.58 3.03 6.66
C SER A 119 -9.42 2.54 5.23
N VAL A 120 -9.71 1.25 5.04
CA VAL A 120 -9.75 0.58 3.73
C VAL A 120 -11.22 0.34 3.34
N HIS A 121 -11.63 0.88 2.19
CA HIS A 121 -13.00 0.87 1.69
C HIS A 121 -13.27 -0.21 0.64
N SER A 122 -12.26 -0.62 -0.12
CA SER A 122 -12.39 -1.71 -1.08
C SER A 122 -11.03 -2.18 -1.57
N ILE A 123 -10.98 -3.44 -1.99
CA ILE A 123 -9.84 -4.03 -2.69
C ILE A 123 -10.38 -4.69 -3.95
N GLU A 124 -9.74 -4.42 -5.07
CA GLU A 124 -10.11 -4.97 -6.37
C GLU A 124 -8.87 -5.53 -7.05
N TYR A 125 -8.99 -6.73 -7.60
CA TYR A 125 -7.94 -7.37 -8.39
C TYR A 125 -8.40 -7.55 -9.83
N ASP A 126 -7.74 -6.84 -10.76
CA ASP A 126 -7.91 -7.01 -12.19
C ASP A 126 -6.81 -7.95 -12.71
N LYS A 127 -7.19 -9.22 -12.92
CA LYS A 127 -6.29 -10.26 -13.42
C LYS A 127 -5.81 -9.99 -14.85
N ALA A 128 -6.60 -9.31 -15.68
CA ALA A 128 -6.21 -9.01 -17.06
C ALA A 128 -5.11 -7.94 -17.10
N LYS A 129 -5.16 -7.00 -16.16
CA LYS A 129 -4.16 -5.92 -16.03
C LYS A 129 -3.07 -6.20 -14.99
N TYR A 130 -3.13 -7.34 -14.30
CA TYR A 130 -2.27 -7.64 -13.14
C TYR A 130 -2.21 -6.50 -12.13
N THR A 131 -3.36 -5.87 -11.87
CA THR A 131 -3.43 -4.66 -11.04
C THR A 131 -4.27 -4.92 -9.79
N LEU A 132 -3.72 -4.57 -8.63
CA LEU A 132 -4.44 -4.48 -7.36
C LEU A 132 -4.80 -3.03 -7.10
N SER A 133 -6.09 -2.72 -7.03
CA SER A 133 -6.60 -1.39 -6.69
C SER A 133 -7.09 -1.39 -5.25
N VAL A 134 -6.54 -0.51 -4.42
CA VAL A 134 -6.93 -0.35 -3.01
C VAL A 134 -7.52 1.04 -2.83
N LYS A 135 -8.76 1.12 -2.34
CA LYS A 135 -9.41 2.39 -2.00
C LYS A 135 -9.27 2.65 -0.51
N VAL A 136 -8.60 3.74 -0.13
CA VAL A 136 -8.29 4.08 1.26
C VAL A 136 -8.69 5.51 1.60
N LYS A 137 -9.15 5.72 2.83
CA LYS A 137 -9.21 7.04 3.46
C LYS A 137 -7.90 7.24 4.24
N VAL A 138 -7.28 8.39 4.07
CA VAL A 138 -5.99 8.71 4.71
C VAL A 138 -6.09 10.03 5.45
N THR A 139 -5.30 10.15 6.52
CA THR A 139 -5.25 11.35 7.34
C THR A 139 -4.71 12.51 6.51
N GLY A 140 -5.43 13.63 6.52
CA GLY A 140 -5.07 14.85 5.78
C GLY A 140 -5.83 15.06 4.48
N LEU A 141 -6.56 14.06 3.97
CA LEU A 141 -7.42 14.21 2.80
C LEU A 141 -8.90 14.10 3.17
N ASP A 142 -9.76 14.91 2.54
CA ASP A 142 -11.22 14.87 2.78
C ASP A 142 -11.89 13.63 2.18
N ASN A 143 -11.40 13.18 1.02
CA ASN A 143 -12.01 12.09 0.26
C ASN A 143 -11.10 10.86 0.21
N PRO A 144 -11.65 9.63 0.20
CA PRO A 144 -10.87 8.44 -0.07
C PRO A 144 -10.23 8.47 -1.46
N ILE A 145 -9.01 7.98 -1.55
CA ILE A 145 -8.24 7.85 -2.79
C ILE A 145 -8.16 6.39 -3.22
N GLN A 146 -8.05 6.16 -4.53
CA GLN A 146 -7.75 4.84 -5.07
C GLN A 146 -6.27 4.78 -5.45
N ILE A 147 -5.57 3.74 -4.99
CA ILE A 147 -4.18 3.48 -5.33
C ILE A 147 -4.11 2.19 -6.12
N ASP A 148 -3.62 2.30 -7.34
CA ASP A 148 -3.44 1.16 -8.24
C ASP A 148 -1.99 0.67 -8.18
N VAL A 149 -1.83 -0.62 -7.91
CA VAL A 149 -0.56 -1.32 -7.80
C VAL A 149 -0.46 -2.35 -8.92
N LEU A 150 0.41 -2.07 -9.89
CA LEU A 150 0.74 -3.02 -10.94
C LEU A 150 1.68 -4.08 -10.39
N ILE A 151 1.35 -5.36 -10.57
CA ILE A 151 2.20 -6.48 -10.16
C ILE A 151 3.29 -6.67 -11.24
N PRO A 152 4.58 -6.50 -10.88
CA PRO A 152 5.69 -6.71 -11.80
C PRO A 152 5.68 -8.11 -12.41
N ARG A 153 6.10 -8.24 -13.67
CA ARG A 153 6.09 -9.51 -14.43
C ARG A 153 6.75 -10.66 -13.67
N GLN A 154 7.85 -10.37 -12.98
CA GLN A 154 8.63 -11.34 -12.22
C GLN A 154 7.83 -11.93 -11.04
N LEU A 155 6.84 -11.21 -10.53
CA LEU A 155 6.02 -11.59 -9.38
C LEU A 155 4.65 -12.19 -9.78
N ARG A 156 4.34 -12.31 -11.08
CA ARG A 156 3.02 -12.80 -11.54
C ARG A 156 2.84 -14.32 -11.40
N ASN A 157 3.92 -15.07 -11.20
CA ASN A 157 3.94 -16.54 -11.20
C ASN A 157 4.23 -17.15 -9.81
N THR A 158 4.25 -16.34 -8.75
CA THR A 158 4.48 -16.75 -7.35
C THR A 158 3.18 -16.89 -6.55
#